data_AF-A0A7S3RJA8-F1
#
_entry.id   AF-A0A7S3RJA8-F1
#
_cell.length_a   1.000
_cell.length_b   1.000
_cell.length_c   1.000
_cell.angle_alpha   90.00
_cell.angle_beta   90.00
_cell.angle_gamma   90.00
#
_symmetry.space_group_name_H-M   'P 1'
#
loop_
_entity.id
_entity.type
_entity.pdbx_description
1 polymer ?
#
loop_
_entity_poly.entity_id
_entity_poly.type
_entity_poly.pdbx_seq_one_letter_code
_entity_poly.pdbx_strand_id
1 'polypeptide(L)'
;GYFMEGDECKQCNKGSAFSMPLSMLVALGLSGFFLWSWNRKAAHVEAVESVLASVTFGITLAFLQTLGVFGALEMNWPPLILTILTTVRSLLFDVSSLLGMPCIFHGNFQTPYIFNLLMPLSIVFTFSTWYFIFRLLHWATTGKVQSFDVNQVANSVGMVVQGIYVSFVFATVAMLECFESAPGTKVLRRYPYVE
;
A
#
# COMPACT_ATOMS: atom_id res chain seq x y z
N GLY A 1 3.65 23.46 -4.62
CA GLY A 1 4.60 23.55 -3.50
C GLY A 1 5.77 22.64 -3.75
N TYR A 2 6.58 22.47 -2.72
CA TYR A 2 7.70 21.53 -2.70
C TYR A 2 7.39 20.44 -1.65
N PHE A 3 7.88 19.23 -1.88
CA PHE A 3 7.83 18.14 -0.91
C PHE A 3 9.23 17.53 -0.78
N MET A 4 9.59 17.06 0.41
CA MET A 4 10.83 16.33 0.62
C MET A 4 10.63 14.85 0.29
N GLU A 5 11.52 14.31 -0.55
CA GLU A 5 11.61 12.88 -0.84
C GLU A 5 13.07 12.45 -0.65
N GLY A 6 13.36 11.80 0.49
CA GLY A 6 14.75 11.58 0.90
C GLY A 6 15.42 12.90 1.28
N ASP A 7 16.57 13.18 0.69
CA ASP A 7 17.37 14.40 0.95
C ASP A 7 17.08 15.52 -0.06
N GLU A 8 16.21 15.30 -1.05
CA GLU A 8 15.91 16.27 -2.11
C GLU A 8 14.50 16.87 -1.99
N CYS A 9 14.42 18.20 -2.16
CA CYS A 9 13.15 18.92 -2.30
C CYS A 9 12.68 18.87 -3.76
N LYS A 10 11.63 18.10 -4.06
CA LYS A 10 11.03 18.06 -5.39
C LYS A 10 9.87 19.05 -5.53
N GLN A 11 9.80 19.70 -6.68
CA GLN A 11 8.71 20.63 -7.00
C GLN A 11 7.48 19.86 -7.46
N CYS A 12 6.32 20.19 -6.89
CA CYS A 12 5.05 19.60 -7.27
C CYS A 12 4.66 20.04 -8.67
N ASN A 13 4.64 19.10 -9.62
CA ASN A 13 4.17 19.37 -10.98
C ASN A 13 2.63 19.49 -10.99
N LYS A 14 2.09 20.59 -11.53
CA LYS A 14 0.66 20.93 -11.51
C LYS A 14 -0.22 19.96 -12.33
N GLY A 15 0.37 19.05 -13.11
CA GLY A 15 -0.34 18.03 -13.88
C GLY A 15 -0.84 16.81 -13.08
N SER A 16 -0.49 16.68 -11.79
CA SER A 16 -0.78 15.48 -10.98
C SER A 16 -2.23 15.36 -10.48
N ALA A 17 -3.08 16.38 -10.66
CA ALA A 17 -4.46 16.30 -10.19
C ALA A 17 -5.30 15.25 -10.95
N PHE A 18 -5.00 15.02 -12.23
CA PHE A 18 -5.70 14.03 -13.05
C PHE A 18 -5.19 12.59 -12.84
N SER A 19 -3.96 12.41 -12.34
CA SER A 19 -3.38 11.08 -12.17
C SER A 19 -4.01 10.29 -11.02
N MET A 20 -4.53 10.97 -9.99
CA MET A 20 -5.13 10.31 -8.83
C MET A 20 -6.39 9.48 -9.18
N PRO A 21 -7.46 10.04 -9.79
CA PRO A 21 -8.64 9.25 -10.15
C PRO A 21 -8.30 8.15 -11.17
N LEU A 22 -7.41 8.42 -12.13
CA LEU A 22 -6.95 7.42 -13.08
C LEU A 22 -6.24 6.25 -12.38
N SER A 23 -5.34 6.54 -11.43
CA SER A 23 -4.64 5.52 -10.67
C SER A 23 -5.60 4.67 -9.82
N MET A 24 -6.64 5.28 -9.27
CA MET A 24 -7.66 4.57 -8.48
C MET A 24 -8.52 3.65 -9.37
N LEU A 25 -8.89 4.09 -10.57
CA LEU A 25 -9.59 3.25 -11.56
C LEU A 25 -8.73 2.08 -12.01
N VAL A 26 -7.45 2.31 -12.29
CA VAL A 26 -6.50 1.25 -12.65
C VAL A 26 -6.34 0.27 -11.48
N ALA A 27 -6.17 0.75 -10.26
CA ALA A 27 -6.06 -0.10 -9.07
C ALA A 27 -7.33 -0.94 -8.85
N LEU A 28 -8.51 -0.36 -9.07
CA LEU A 28 -9.78 -1.07 -8.96
C LEU A 28 -9.94 -2.14 -10.05
N GLY A 29 -9.55 -1.84 -11.29
CA GLY A 29 -9.54 -2.80 -12.39
C GLY A 29 -8.56 -3.96 -12.16
N LEU A 30 -7.35 -3.65 -11.71
CA LEU A 30 -6.32 -4.65 -11.39
C LEU A 30 -6.74 -5.53 -10.21
N SER A 31 -7.33 -4.97 -9.15
CA SER A 31 -7.80 -5.75 -8.01
C SER A 31 -8.95 -6.68 -8.39
N GLY A 32 -9.86 -6.23 -9.26
CA GLY A 32 -10.93 -7.07 -9.81
C GLY A 32 -10.41 -8.21 -10.68
N PHE A 33 -9.47 -7.90 -11.58
CA PHE A 33 -8.82 -8.92 -12.41
C PHE A 33 -8.07 -9.94 -11.55
N PHE A 34 -7.35 -9.48 -10.53
CA PHE A 34 -6.65 -10.34 -9.58
C PHE A 34 -7.63 -11.26 -8.84
N LEU A 35 -8.71 -10.71 -8.26
CA LEU A 35 -9.76 -11.47 -7.59
C LEU A 35 -10.39 -12.52 -8.51
N TRP A 36 -10.68 -12.14 -9.75
CA TRP A 36 -11.26 -13.04 -10.74
C TRP A 36 -10.31 -14.18 -11.11
N SER A 37 -9.04 -13.86 -11.40
CA SER A 37 -8.01 -14.84 -11.74
C SER A 37 -7.71 -15.79 -10.58
N TRP A 38 -7.60 -15.23 -9.36
CA TRP A 38 -7.33 -15.99 -8.14
C TRP A 38 -8.47 -16.96 -7.83
N ASN A 39 -9.73 -16.50 -7.91
CA ASN A 39 -10.86 -17.37 -7.61
C ASN A 39 -11.03 -18.50 -8.63
N ARG A 40 -10.75 -18.23 -9.91
CA ARG A 40 -10.72 -19.28 -10.94
C ARG A 40 -9.70 -20.38 -10.61
N LYS A 41 -8.52 -20.01 -10.10
CA LYS A 41 -7.51 -20.98 -9.68
C LYS A 41 -7.88 -21.70 -8.39
N ALA A 42 -8.45 -21.00 -7.41
CA ALA A 42 -8.88 -21.56 -6.15
C ALA A 42 -9.96 -22.66 -6.31
N ALA A 43 -10.77 -22.60 -7.37
CA ALA A 43 -11.72 -23.66 -7.70
C ALA A 43 -11.07 -24.99 -8.13
N HIS A 44 -9.80 -24.97 -8.56
CA HIS A 44 -9.09 -26.13 -9.10
C HIS A 44 -8.03 -26.71 -8.16
N VAL A 45 -7.64 -26.00 -7.10
CA VAL A 45 -6.56 -26.39 -6.19
C VAL A 45 -7.15 -26.71 -4.82
N GLU A 46 -6.62 -27.73 -4.15
CA GLU A 46 -7.04 -28.06 -2.78
C GLU A 46 -6.79 -26.86 -1.85
N ALA A 47 -7.78 -26.56 -0.99
CA ALA A 47 -7.76 -25.37 -0.12
C ALA A 47 -6.50 -25.30 0.76
N VAL A 48 -5.92 -26.44 1.12
CA VAL A 48 -4.72 -26.53 1.97
C VAL A 48 -3.48 -25.98 1.28
N GLU A 49 -3.26 -26.29 0.00
CA GLU A 49 -2.08 -25.84 -0.74
C GLU A 49 -2.12 -24.32 -0.96
N SER A 50 -3.30 -23.79 -1.28
CA SER A 50 -3.53 -22.35 -1.43
C SER A 50 -3.26 -21.58 -0.14
N VAL A 51 -3.72 -22.11 1.00
CA VAL A 51 -3.47 -21.50 2.32
C VAL A 51 -1.98 -21.54 2.68
N LEU A 52 -1.31 -22.67 2.47
CA LEU A 52 0.12 -22.79 2.79
C LEU A 52 0.97 -21.84 1.91
N ALA A 53 0.67 -21.75 0.62
CA ALA A 53 1.33 -20.83 -0.29
C ALA A 53 1.10 -19.37 0.12
N SER A 54 -0.14 -19.02 0.49
CA SER A 54 -0.51 -17.70 1.00
C SER A 54 0.26 -17.34 2.27
N VAL A 55 0.33 -18.24 3.24
CA VAL A 55 1.08 -18.03 4.50
C VAL A 55 2.57 -17.88 4.23
N THR A 56 3.14 -18.73 3.39
CA THR A 56 4.58 -18.68 3.05
C THR A 56 4.92 -17.37 2.34
N PHE A 57 4.08 -16.95 1.40
CA PHE A 57 4.22 -15.67 0.72
C PHE A 57 4.12 -14.51 1.70
N GLY A 58 3.13 -14.52 2.60
CA GLY A 58 2.94 -13.49 3.61
C GLY A 58 4.14 -13.37 4.56
N ILE A 59 4.69 -14.48 5.04
CA ILE A 59 5.88 -14.50 5.91
C ILE A 59 7.10 -13.98 5.15
N THR A 60 7.30 -14.43 3.91
CA THR A 60 8.43 -13.99 3.07
C THR A 60 8.35 -12.49 2.82
N LEU A 61 7.17 -11.98 2.50
CA LEU A 61 6.93 -10.57 2.26
C LEU A 61 7.11 -9.74 3.53
N ALA A 62 6.63 -10.22 4.69
CA ALA A 62 6.86 -9.57 5.97
C ALA A 62 8.35 -9.53 6.35
N PHE A 63 9.09 -10.60 6.08
CA PHE A 63 10.55 -10.63 6.26
C PHE A 63 11.25 -9.61 5.37
N LEU A 64 10.90 -9.54 4.08
CA LEU A 64 11.42 -8.53 3.17
C LEU A 64 11.07 -7.12 3.65
N GLN A 65 9.81 -6.84 4.02
CA GLN A 65 9.43 -5.54 4.56
C GLN A 65 10.26 -5.17 5.80
N THR A 66 10.49 -6.12 6.70
CA THR A 66 11.33 -5.92 7.89
C THR A 66 12.78 -5.58 7.52
N LEU A 67 13.36 -6.24 6.50
CA LEU A 67 14.66 -5.86 5.94
C LEU A 67 14.65 -4.43 5.36
N GLY A 68 13.57 -4.05 4.67
CA GLY A 68 13.40 -2.70 4.16
C GLY A 68 13.41 -1.64 5.25
N VAL A 69 12.79 -1.93 6.39
CA VAL A 69 12.81 -1.06 7.59
C VAL A 69 14.23 -0.87 8.12
N PHE A 70 15.05 -1.92 8.16
CA PHE A 70 16.47 -1.79 8.55
C PHE A 70 17.25 -0.88 7.61
N GLY A 71 16.89 -0.82 6.33
CA GLY A 71 17.49 0.11 5.37
C GLY A 71 17.12 1.58 5.59
N ALA A 72 16.13 1.88 6.44
CA ALA A 72 15.83 3.24 6.86
C ALA A 72 16.75 3.72 8.02
N LEU A 73 17.46 2.81 8.69
CA LEU A 73 18.43 3.17 9.72
C LEU A 73 19.70 3.72 9.07
N GLU A 74 20.18 4.86 9.55
CA GLU A 74 21.41 5.55 9.09
C GLU A 74 22.70 4.84 9.53
N MET A 75 22.79 3.54 9.25
CA MET A 75 24.01 2.78 9.42
C MET A 75 24.81 2.77 8.11
N ASN A 76 26.14 2.83 8.22
CA ASN A 76 27.03 2.72 7.08
C ASN A 76 27.07 1.27 6.56
N TRP A 77 26.07 0.90 5.76
CA TRP A 77 25.98 -0.42 5.15
C TRP A 77 26.97 -0.58 4.00
N PRO A 78 27.56 -1.77 3.80
CA PRO A 78 28.37 -2.04 2.62
C PRO A 78 27.53 -1.94 1.33
N PRO A 79 28.14 -1.58 0.19
CA PRO A 79 27.44 -1.24 -1.04
C PRO A 79 26.55 -2.37 -1.59
N LEU A 80 26.95 -3.63 -1.39
CA LEU A 80 26.15 -4.79 -1.77
C LEU A 80 24.80 -4.83 -1.04
N ILE A 81 24.82 -4.53 0.27
CA ILE A 81 23.61 -4.55 1.10
C ILE A 81 22.72 -3.37 0.74
N LEU A 82 23.29 -2.20 0.41
CA LEU A 82 22.52 -1.05 -0.05
C LEU A 82 21.69 -1.36 -1.30
N THR A 83 22.21 -2.10 -2.27
CA THR A 83 21.43 -2.48 -3.48
C THR A 83 20.24 -3.39 -3.15
N ILE A 84 20.41 -4.31 -2.19
CA ILE A 84 19.33 -5.19 -1.74
C ILE A 84 18.30 -4.35 -0.97
N LEU A 85 18.76 -3.51 -0.04
CA LEU A 85 17.90 -2.66 0.77
C LEU A 85 17.10 -1.65 -0.06
N THR A 86 17.68 -1.06 -1.11
CA THR A 86 16.94 -0.17 -2.01
C THR A 86 15.86 -0.90 -2.80
N THR A 87 16.17 -2.12 -3.26
CA THR A 87 15.18 -2.98 -3.93
C THR A 87 14.04 -3.35 -2.98
N VAL A 88 14.38 -3.75 -1.76
CA VAL A 88 13.42 -4.13 -0.74
C VAL A 88 12.61 -2.92 -0.22
N ARG A 89 13.20 -1.73 -0.19
CA ARG A 89 12.49 -0.49 0.16
C ARG A 89 11.37 -0.17 -0.84
N SER A 90 11.50 -0.59 -2.11
CA SER A 90 10.41 -0.45 -3.08
C SER A 90 9.20 -1.35 -2.75
N LEU A 91 9.43 -2.50 -2.07
CA LEU A 91 8.37 -3.39 -1.59
C LEU A 91 7.62 -2.83 -0.37
N LEU A 92 8.13 -1.78 0.29
CA LEU A 92 7.40 -1.13 1.38
C LEU A 92 6.18 -0.35 0.88
N PHE A 93 5.93 -0.26 -0.42
CA PHE A 93 4.81 0.46 -1.01
C PHE A 93 4.69 1.87 -0.41
N ASP A 94 5.69 2.72 -0.63
CA ASP A 94 5.58 4.14 -0.27
C ASP A 94 4.60 4.82 -1.25
N VAL A 95 3.31 4.58 -1.06
CA VAL A 95 2.24 5.11 -1.90
C VAL A 95 2.21 6.64 -1.83
N SER A 96 2.77 7.23 -0.78
CA SER A 96 2.81 8.67 -0.60
C SER A 96 3.76 9.37 -1.59
N SER A 97 4.89 8.73 -1.94
CA SER A 97 5.77 9.20 -3.01
C SER A 97 5.20 8.90 -4.40
N LEU A 98 4.59 7.73 -4.58
CA LEU A 98 4.04 7.28 -5.86
C LEU A 98 2.81 8.10 -6.33
N LEU A 99 1.93 8.48 -5.40
CA LEU A 99 0.70 9.23 -5.72
C LEU A 99 0.88 10.75 -5.67
N GLY A 100 2.03 11.26 -5.18
CA GLY A 100 2.25 12.71 -5.04
C GLY A 100 1.22 13.38 -4.11
N MET A 101 0.64 12.64 -3.16
CA MET A 101 -0.32 13.12 -2.17
C MET A 101 0.06 14.45 -1.48
N PRO A 102 1.33 14.67 -1.04
CA PRO A 102 1.70 15.93 -0.39
C PRO A 102 1.59 17.15 -1.31
N CYS A 103 1.52 16.97 -2.63
CA CYS A 103 1.39 18.05 -3.58
C CYS A 103 -0.05 18.53 -3.78
N ILE A 104 -1.03 17.65 -3.58
CA ILE A 104 -2.45 17.94 -3.81
C ILE A 104 -3.04 18.65 -2.59
N PHE A 105 -2.73 18.14 -1.39
CA PHE A 105 -3.23 18.68 -0.12
C PHE A 105 -2.15 19.55 0.54
N HIS A 106 -2.05 20.81 0.13
CA HIS A 106 -1.17 21.77 0.81
C HIS A 106 -1.75 22.13 2.19
N GLY A 107 -0.91 22.04 3.23
CA GLY A 107 -1.08 22.84 4.46
C GLY A 107 -1.27 22.07 5.77
N ASN A 108 -1.80 20.84 5.76
CA ASN A 108 -2.15 20.14 7.01
C ASN A 108 -1.48 18.77 7.10
N PHE A 109 -0.66 18.55 8.14
CA PHE A 109 -0.09 17.26 8.55
C PHE A 109 -1.16 16.17 8.76
N GLN A 110 -2.33 16.58 9.25
CA GLN A 110 -3.43 15.67 9.59
C GLN A 110 -3.97 14.90 8.38
N THR A 111 -4.06 15.56 7.22
CA THR A 111 -4.65 14.97 6.02
C THR A 111 -3.91 13.71 5.54
N PRO A 112 -2.60 13.75 5.28
CA PRO A 112 -1.86 12.56 4.85
C PRO A 112 -1.74 11.50 5.93
N TYR A 113 -1.72 11.88 7.21
CA TYR A 113 -1.80 10.92 8.32
C TYR A 113 -3.12 10.13 8.30
N ILE A 114 -4.26 10.83 8.18
CA ILE A 114 -5.58 10.21 8.09
C ILE A 114 -5.69 9.36 6.82
N PHE A 115 -5.19 9.83 5.67
CA PHE A 115 -5.22 9.04 4.44
C PHE A 115 -4.40 7.76 4.55
N ASN A 116 -3.20 7.83 5.15
CA ASN A 116 -2.42 6.65 5.44
C ASN A 116 -3.25 5.70 6.30
N LEU A 117 -3.81 6.18 7.43
CA LEU A 117 -4.65 5.39 8.35
C LEU A 117 -5.87 4.74 7.68
N LEU A 118 -6.50 5.43 6.72
CA LEU A 118 -7.67 4.94 5.98
C LEU A 118 -7.32 4.00 4.82
N MET A 119 -6.07 3.93 4.40
CA MET A 119 -5.62 3.06 3.31
C MET A 119 -6.03 1.58 3.46
N PRO A 120 -5.83 0.88 4.60
CA PRO A 120 -6.25 -0.51 4.74
C PRO A 120 -7.77 -0.66 4.68
N LEU A 121 -8.52 0.31 5.21
CA LEU A 121 -9.97 0.32 5.08
C LEU A 121 -10.40 0.48 3.62
N SER A 122 -9.69 1.31 2.84
CA SER A 122 -9.98 1.46 1.41
C SER A 122 -9.88 0.12 0.66
N ILE A 123 -8.96 -0.75 1.04
CA ILE A 123 -8.82 -2.08 0.44
C ILE A 123 -10.00 -2.96 0.81
N VAL A 124 -10.41 -2.99 2.08
CA VAL A 124 -11.64 -3.69 2.50
C VAL A 124 -12.86 -3.19 1.72
N PHE A 125 -12.97 -1.87 1.51
CA PHE A 125 -14.03 -1.29 0.69
C PHE A 125 -13.95 -1.74 -0.77
N THR A 126 -12.76 -1.74 -1.41
CA THR A 126 -12.63 -2.19 -2.81
C THR A 126 -13.06 -3.64 -3.00
N PHE A 127 -12.63 -4.54 -2.11
CA PHE A 127 -13.04 -5.95 -2.17
C PHE A 127 -14.54 -6.12 -1.90
N SER A 128 -15.10 -5.34 -0.95
CA SER A 128 -16.53 -5.32 -0.70
C SER A 128 -17.31 -4.84 -1.93
N THR A 129 -16.85 -3.80 -2.62
CA THR A 129 -17.49 -3.31 -3.86
C THR A 129 -17.46 -4.38 -4.95
N TRP A 130 -16.34 -5.09 -5.12
CA TRP A 130 -16.26 -6.20 -6.07
C TRP A 130 -17.22 -7.33 -5.73
N TYR A 131 -17.34 -7.69 -4.46
CA TYR A 131 -18.34 -8.68 -4.01
C TYR A 131 -19.77 -8.28 -4.42
N PHE A 132 -20.15 -7.01 -4.19
CA PHE A 132 -21.47 -6.52 -4.62
C PHE A 132 -21.62 -6.52 -6.14
N ILE A 133 -20.60 -6.10 -6.90
CA ILE A 133 -20.61 -6.10 -8.37
C ILE A 133 -20.83 -7.51 -8.89
N PHE A 134 -20.08 -8.50 -8.40
CA PHE A 134 -20.23 -9.88 -8.86
C PHE A 134 -21.56 -10.51 -8.46
N ARG A 135 -22.10 -10.17 -7.28
CA ARG A 135 -23.42 -10.62 -6.86
C ARG A 135 -24.52 -10.04 -7.75
N LEU A 136 -24.42 -8.76 -8.09
CA LEU A 136 -25.33 -8.08 -8.99
C LEU A 136 -25.22 -8.63 -10.43
N LEU A 137 -23.99 -8.93 -10.87
CA LEU A 137 -23.75 -9.54 -12.17
C LEU A 137 -24.30 -10.98 -12.25
N HIS A 138 -24.15 -11.77 -11.20
CA HIS A 138 -24.73 -13.12 -11.10
C HIS A 138 -26.26 -13.07 -11.21
N TRP A 139 -26.89 -12.14 -10.50
CA TRP A 139 -28.33 -11.90 -10.58
C TRP A 139 -28.77 -11.47 -11.98
N ALA A 140 -28.08 -10.51 -12.60
CA ALA A 140 -28.39 -10.01 -13.94
C ALA A 140 -28.15 -11.04 -15.05
N THR A 141 -27.18 -11.94 -14.89
CA THR A 141 -26.81 -12.97 -15.89
C THR A 141 -27.48 -14.32 -15.64
N THR A 142 -28.51 -14.37 -14.79
CA THR A 142 -29.29 -15.58 -14.48
C THR A 142 -28.43 -16.79 -14.12
N GLY A 143 -27.33 -16.55 -13.40
CA GLY A 143 -26.45 -17.61 -12.91
C GLY A 143 -25.34 -18.07 -13.85
N LYS A 144 -25.12 -17.43 -15.00
CA LYS A 144 -23.99 -17.76 -15.89
C LYS A 144 -22.63 -17.44 -15.29
N VAL A 145 -22.56 -16.42 -14.44
CA VAL A 145 -21.33 -16.02 -13.73
C VAL A 145 -21.32 -16.70 -12.36
N GLN A 146 -20.21 -17.31 -11.96
CA GLN A 146 -20.10 -17.92 -10.63
C GLN A 146 -20.21 -16.87 -9.52
N SER A 147 -21.03 -17.13 -8.50
CA SER A 147 -21.10 -16.27 -7.31
C SER A 147 -19.87 -16.48 -6.43
N PHE A 148 -19.36 -15.40 -5.85
CA PHE A 148 -18.28 -15.48 -4.87
C PHE A 148 -18.85 -15.85 -3.50
N ASP A 149 -18.21 -16.81 -2.83
CA ASP A 149 -18.49 -17.09 -1.42
C ASP A 149 -17.87 -15.98 -0.54
N VAL A 150 -18.60 -15.58 0.49
CA VAL A 150 -18.15 -14.58 1.48
C VAL A 150 -16.86 -15.03 2.14
N ASN A 151 -16.72 -16.33 2.43
CA ASN A 151 -15.51 -16.89 3.05
C ASN A 151 -14.28 -16.71 2.14
N GLN A 152 -14.45 -16.93 0.83
CA GLN A 152 -13.36 -16.77 -0.14
C GLN A 152 -12.93 -15.31 -0.26
N VAL A 153 -13.89 -14.38 -0.29
CA VAL A 153 -13.61 -12.95 -0.32
C VAL A 153 -12.93 -12.52 0.98
N ALA A 154 -13.45 -12.92 2.14
CA ALA A 154 -12.87 -12.60 3.45
C ALA A 154 -11.43 -13.13 3.59
N ASN A 155 -11.16 -14.36 3.14
CA ASN A 155 -9.81 -14.94 3.14
C ASN A 155 -8.86 -14.17 2.20
N SER A 156 -9.34 -13.78 1.02
CA SER A 156 -8.54 -13.01 0.06
C SER A 156 -8.21 -11.61 0.60
N VAL A 157 -9.19 -10.96 1.25
CA VAL A 157 -8.99 -9.67 1.94
C VAL A 157 -7.97 -9.84 3.05
N GLY A 158 -8.12 -10.87 3.90
CA GLY A 158 -7.20 -11.14 5.01
C GLY A 158 -5.75 -11.31 4.52
N MET A 159 -5.55 -12.09 3.46
CA MET A 159 -4.23 -12.27 2.84
C MET A 159 -3.62 -10.96 2.34
N VAL A 160 -4.40 -10.14 1.64
CA VAL A 160 -3.90 -8.84 1.13
C VAL A 160 -3.59 -7.89 2.28
N VAL A 161 -4.49 -7.78 3.26
CA VAL A 161 -4.30 -6.94 4.46
C VAL A 161 -3.08 -7.38 5.24
N GLN A 162 -2.87 -8.69 5.42
CA GLN A 162 -1.69 -9.22 6.09
C GLN A 162 -0.40 -8.85 5.34
N GLY A 163 -0.39 -8.94 4.01
CA GLY A 163 0.77 -8.59 3.19
C GLY A 163 1.14 -7.11 3.27
N ILE A 164 0.17 -6.21 3.35
CA ILE A 164 0.45 -4.76 3.39
C ILE A 164 0.57 -4.20 4.81
N TYR A 165 0.25 -4.99 5.84
CA TYR A 165 0.13 -4.50 7.21
C TYR A 165 1.43 -3.88 7.72
N VAL A 166 2.58 -4.53 7.51
CA VAL A 166 3.88 -4.01 7.98
C VAL A 166 4.25 -2.72 7.24
N SER A 167 4.05 -2.69 5.91
CA SER A 167 4.22 -1.46 5.11
C SER A 167 3.40 -0.30 5.68
N PHE A 168 2.16 -0.55 6.05
CA PHE A 168 1.26 0.45 6.62
C PHE A 168 1.71 0.92 8.00
N VAL A 169 2.05 -0.01 8.90
CA VAL A 169 2.57 0.34 10.24
C VAL A 169 3.85 1.16 10.10
N PHE A 170 4.73 0.79 9.17
CA PHE A 170 5.94 1.56 8.91
C PHE A 170 5.63 2.95 8.34
N ALA A 171 4.72 3.07 7.37
CA ALA A 171 4.34 4.36 6.80
C ALA A 171 3.69 5.30 7.82
N THR A 172 2.94 4.76 8.79
CA THR A 172 2.35 5.54 9.90
C THR A 172 3.39 5.95 10.93
N VAL A 173 4.31 5.06 11.31
CA VAL A 173 5.41 5.37 12.24
C VAL A 173 6.42 6.34 11.62
N ALA A 174 6.73 6.23 10.33
CA ALA A 174 7.64 7.13 9.62
C ALA A 174 7.17 8.60 9.61
N MET A 175 5.87 8.86 9.78
CA MET A 175 5.35 10.23 9.96
C MET A 175 5.69 10.82 11.33
N LEU A 176 5.99 9.98 12.34
CA LEU A 176 6.34 10.37 13.70
C LEU A 176 7.85 10.47 13.91
N GLU A 177 8.67 10.12 12.91
CA GLU A 177 10.11 10.28 12.98
C GLU A 177 10.48 11.78 12.97
N CYS A 178 11.02 12.25 14.09
CA CYS A 178 11.64 13.57 14.18
C CYS A 178 13.09 13.51 13.71
N PHE A 179 13.52 14.53 12.97
CA PHE A 179 14.94 14.76 12.69
C PHE A 179 15.38 16.08 13.33
N GLU A 180 16.67 16.18 13.64
CA GLU A 180 17.25 17.44 14.12
C GLU A 180 17.50 18.36 12.91
N SER A 181 16.64 19.37 12.77
CA SER A 181 16.92 20.52 11.91
C SER A 181 17.90 21.44 12.65
N ALA A 182 18.51 22.39 11.94
CA ALA A 182 19.57 23.30 12.40
C ALA A 182 19.46 23.75 13.89
N PRO A 183 20.60 24.10 14.51
CA PRO A 183 20.98 23.64 15.84
C PRO A 183 19.85 23.72 16.88
N GLY A 184 19.28 22.55 17.23
CA GLY A 184 18.48 22.35 18.44
C GLY A 184 16.96 22.23 18.25
N THR A 185 16.42 22.36 17.04
CA THR A 185 14.98 22.15 16.79
C THR A 185 14.71 20.77 16.21
N LYS A 186 13.87 19.98 16.89
CA LYS A 186 13.38 18.71 16.37
C LYS A 186 12.14 19.00 15.54
N VAL A 187 12.21 18.71 14.24
CA VAL A 187 11.07 18.86 13.32
C VAL A 187 10.70 17.51 12.74
N LEU A 188 9.45 17.35 12.33
CA LEU A 188 8.99 16.13 11.69
C LEU A 188 9.68 15.99 10.33
N ARG A 189 10.27 14.82 10.06
CA ARG A 189 11.06 14.55 8.84
C ARG A 189 10.33 14.90 7.54
N ARG A 190 9.02 14.67 7.49
CA ARG A 190 8.17 14.97 6.31
C ARG A 190 7.61 16.39 6.29
N TYR A 191 7.70 17.14 7.39
CA TYR A 191 7.14 18.49 7.53
C TYR A 191 8.11 19.43 8.26
N PRO A 192 9.23 19.82 7.63
CA PRO A 192 10.22 20.70 8.26
C PRO A 192 9.73 22.15 8.46
N TYR A 193 8.53 22.49 7.95
CA TYR A 193 7.96 23.84 7.97
C TYR A 193 6.75 23.99 8.91
N VAL A 194 6.37 22.94 9.63
CA VAL A 194 5.27 22.97 10.58
C VAL A 194 5.88 23.01 11.98
N GLU A 195 5.82 24.19 12.62
CA GLU A 195 6.14 24.38 14.05
C GLU A 195 5.06 23.78 14.94
#